data_AF-A0A5C1H8E6-F1
#
_entry.id   AF-A0A5C1H8E6-F1
#
_cell.length_a   1.000
_cell.length_b   1.000
_cell.length_c   1.000
_cell.angle_alpha   90.00
_cell.angle_beta   90.00
_cell.angle_gamma   90.00
#
_symmetry.space_group_name_H-M   'P 1'
#
loop_
_entity.id
_entity.type
_entity.pdbx_description
1 polymer ?
#
loop_
_entity_poly.entity_id
_entity_poly.type
_entity_poly.pdbx_seq_one_letter_code
_entity_poly.pdbx_strand_id
1 'polypeptide(L)'
;MISFYKLKNKQSKQKYLKAGKLSYKHRKKFLSFNSTNNISKINKLLKIRKSNYSNFKSKLHYLNILLNKKFQFLLLEPVIFNLLFTINKDNKKSNLNSIFNLINFYI
;
A
#
# COMPACT_ATOMS: atom_id res chain seq x y z
N MET A 1 -17.01 4.15 22.55
CA MET A 1 -18.38 4.16 21.97
C MET A 1 -19.21 5.04 22.88
N ILE A 2 -19.81 6.13 22.39
CA ILE A 2 -20.71 6.92 23.25
C ILE A 2 -21.91 6.02 23.52
N SER A 3 -22.15 5.74 24.80
CA SER A 3 -23.13 4.76 25.21
C SER A 3 -24.54 5.26 24.87
N PHE A 4 -25.26 4.48 24.06
CA PHE A 4 -26.63 4.78 23.60
C PHE A 4 -27.61 5.14 24.73
N TYR A 5 -27.33 4.68 25.95
CA TYR A 5 -28.15 4.95 27.13
C TYR A 5 -28.24 6.44 27.47
N LYS A 6 -27.25 7.26 27.08
CA LYS A 6 -27.24 8.70 27.38
C LYS A 6 -28.13 9.54 26.47
N LEU A 7 -28.48 9.03 25.28
CA LEU A 7 -29.36 9.74 24.34
C LEU A 7 -30.81 9.40 24.67
N LYS A 8 -31.62 10.31 25.20
CA LYS A 8 -33.05 10.03 25.46
C LYS A 8 -33.93 10.19 24.20
N ASN A 9 -33.61 11.14 23.33
CA ASN A 9 -34.42 11.47 22.14
C ASN A 9 -34.32 10.40 21.03
N LYS A 10 -35.47 9.86 20.60
CA LYS A 10 -35.59 8.81 19.56
C LYS A 10 -34.94 9.19 18.23
N GLN A 11 -35.14 10.42 17.75
CA GLN A 11 -34.57 10.89 16.48
C GLN A 11 -33.04 10.96 16.54
N SER A 12 -32.50 11.44 17.67
CA SER A 12 -31.05 11.52 17.89
C SER A 12 -30.39 10.14 17.89
N LYS A 13 -31.04 9.13 18.52
CA LYS A 13 -30.58 7.73 18.50
C LYS A 13 -30.50 7.18 17.08
N GLN A 14 -31.52 7.42 16.25
CA GLN A 14 -31.53 6.96 14.86
C GLN A 14 -30.43 7.62 14.03
N LYS A 15 -30.22 8.93 14.18
CA LYS A 15 -29.12 9.64 13.50
C LYS A 15 -27.76 9.05 13.89
N TYR A 16 -27.55 8.77 15.17
CA TYR A 16 -26.29 8.18 15.66
C TYR A 16 -26.07 6.74 15.15
N LEU A 17 -27.10 5.89 15.14
CA LEU A 17 -27.01 4.54 14.54
C LEU A 17 -26.64 4.60 13.05
N LYS A 18 -27.29 5.49 12.30
CA LYS A 18 -27.00 5.70 10.87
C LYS A 18 -25.56 6.16 10.66
N ALA A 19 -25.09 7.12 11.46
CA ALA A 19 -23.70 7.61 11.40
C ALA A 19 -22.69 6.50 11.73
N GLY A 20 -22.95 5.67 12.74
CA GLY A 20 -22.10 4.51 13.07
C GLY A 20 -22.01 3.50 11.93
N LYS A 21 -23.15 3.13 11.33
CA LYS A 21 -23.21 2.22 10.17
C LYS A 21 -22.44 2.80 8.98
N LEU A 22 -22.63 4.08 8.69
CA LEU A 22 -21.90 4.77 7.62
C LEU A 22 -20.39 4.79 7.92
N SER A 23 -19.97 5.23 9.11
CA SER A 23 -18.55 5.24 9.53
C SER A 23 -17.88 3.88 9.36
N TYR A 24 -18.56 2.80 9.75
CA TYR A 24 -18.05 1.44 9.57
C TYR A 24 -17.89 1.08 8.07
N LYS A 25 -18.91 1.36 7.26
CA LYS A 25 -18.87 1.12 5.80
C LYS A 25 -17.74 1.93 5.14
N HIS A 26 -17.57 3.19 5.53
CA HIS A 26 -16.51 4.06 5.03
C HIS A 26 -15.12 3.53 5.42
N ARG A 27 -14.91 3.12 6.68
CA ARG A 27 -13.63 2.54 7.12
C ARG A 27 -13.27 1.27 6.32
N LYS A 28 -14.24 0.37 6.10
CA LYS A 28 -14.02 -0.82 5.28
C LYS A 28 -13.66 -0.47 3.83
N LYS A 29 -14.36 0.49 3.22
CA LYS A 29 -14.05 0.97 1.86
C LYS A 29 -12.70 1.69 1.76
N PHE A 30 -12.31 2.45 2.77
CA PHE A 30 -11.04 3.17 2.79
C PHE A 30 -9.84 2.21 2.76
N LEU A 31 -9.92 1.12 3.54
CA LEU A 31 -8.90 0.07 3.52
C LEU A 31 -8.75 -0.57 2.14
N SER A 32 -9.87 -0.86 1.44
CA SER A 32 -9.81 -1.38 0.07
C SER A 32 -9.28 -0.33 -0.92
N PHE A 33 -9.72 0.92 -0.80
CA PHE A 33 -9.35 2.00 -1.73
C PHE A 33 -7.84 2.30 -1.72
N ASN A 34 -7.22 2.32 -0.55
CA ASN A 34 -5.76 2.52 -0.46
C ASN A 34 -4.99 1.39 -1.14
N SER A 35 -5.45 0.14 -0.98
CA SER A 35 -4.82 -1.00 -1.66
C SER A 35 -4.96 -0.91 -3.20
N THR A 36 -6.15 -0.55 -3.70
CA THR A 36 -6.40 -0.44 -5.14
C THR A 36 -5.70 0.76 -5.78
N ASN A 37 -5.60 1.89 -5.07
CA ASN A 37 -4.89 3.07 -5.55
C ASN A 37 -3.38 2.84 -5.66
N ASN A 38 -2.80 2.11 -4.73
CA ASN A 38 -1.38 1.77 -4.82
C ASN A 38 -1.13 0.86 -6.03
N ILE A 39 -1.99 -0.14 -6.26
CA ILE A 39 -1.89 -1.01 -7.45
C ILE A 39 -2.06 -0.21 -8.75
N SER A 40 -3.01 0.73 -8.81
CA SER A 40 -3.21 1.53 -10.03
C SER A 40 -2.02 2.45 -10.34
N LYS A 41 -1.39 3.04 -9.32
CA LYS A 41 -0.14 3.80 -9.45
C LYS A 41 1.02 2.92 -9.93
N ILE A 42 1.20 1.74 -9.33
CA ILE A 42 2.19 0.75 -9.78
C ILE A 42 1.98 0.42 -11.25
N ASN A 43 0.75 0.12 -11.66
CA ASN A 43 0.44 -0.23 -13.06
C ASN A 43 0.77 0.90 -14.04
N LYS A 44 0.57 2.17 -13.67
CA LYS A 44 0.97 3.31 -14.50
C LYS A 44 2.48 3.38 -14.70
N LEU A 45 3.26 3.24 -13.63
CA LEU A 45 4.73 3.23 -13.72
C LEU A 45 5.27 2.03 -14.51
N LEU A 46 4.65 0.86 -14.32
CA LEU A 46 5.03 -0.35 -15.04
C LEU A 46 4.77 -0.22 -16.55
N LYS A 47 3.69 0.44 -16.97
CA LYS A 47 3.43 0.74 -18.39
C LYS A 47 4.56 1.55 -19.03
N ILE A 48 5.10 2.56 -18.33
CA ILE A 48 6.24 3.36 -18.83
C ILE A 48 7.45 2.46 -19.11
N ARG A 49 7.66 1.45 -18.26
CA ARG A 49 8.75 0.46 -18.39
C ARG A 49 8.43 -0.73 -19.29
N LYS A 50 7.30 -0.72 -20.01
CA LYS A 50 6.81 -1.85 -20.83
C LYS A 50 6.72 -3.17 -20.04
N SER A 51 6.40 -3.10 -18.74
CA SER A 51 6.25 -4.25 -17.85
C SER A 51 4.82 -4.35 -17.31
N ASN A 52 4.45 -5.52 -16.80
CA ASN A 52 3.14 -5.77 -16.18
C ASN A 52 3.30 -6.13 -14.69
N TYR A 53 2.19 -6.07 -13.94
CA TYR A 53 2.22 -6.32 -12.50
C TYR A 53 2.66 -7.74 -12.15
N SER A 54 2.32 -8.72 -12.98
CA SER A 54 2.74 -10.12 -12.81
C SER A 54 4.26 -10.26 -12.80
N ASN A 55 4.93 -9.68 -13.81
CA ASN A 55 6.38 -9.71 -13.95
C ASN A 55 7.08 -8.92 -12.84
N PHE A 56 6.50 -7.80 -12.42
CA PHE A 56 7.01 -7.05 -11.27
C PHE A 56 6.93 -7.87 -9.98
N LYS A 57 5.79 -8.53 -9.74
CA LYS A 57 5.57 -9.37 -8.56
C LYS A 57 6.51 -10.57 -8.55
N SER A 58 6.71 -11.24 -9.68
CA SER A 58 7.66 -12.36 -9.78
C SER A 58 9.09 -11.90 -9.54
N LYS A 59 9.48 -10.72 -10.05
CA LYS A 59 10.81 -10.13 -9.79
C LYS A 59 11.01 -9.81 -8.29
N LEU A 60 10.01 -9.26 -7.60
CA LEU A 60 10.08 -9.05 -6.15
C LEU A 60 10.25 -10.36 -5.37
N HIS A 61 9.52 -11.41 -5.74
CA HIS A 61 9.67 -12.74 -5.13
C HIS A 61 11.06 -13.32 -5.38
N TYR A 62 11.57 -13.21 -6.61
CA TYR A 62 12.93 -13.64 -6.96
C TYR A 62 14.02 -12.90 -6.16
N LEU A 63 13.79 -11.62 -5.88
CA LEU A 63 14.68 -10.79 -5.06
C LEU A 63 14.52 -11.04 -3.55
N ASN A 64 13.55 -11.85 -3.14
CA ASN A 64 13.18 -12.11 -1.75
C ASN A 64 12.87 -10.83 -0.95
N ILE A 65 12.27 -9.83 -1.62
CA ILE A 65 11.90 -8.56 -0.99
C ILE A 65 10.51 -8.73 -0.36
N LEU A 66 10.48 -8.92 0.95
CA LEU A 66 9.25 -8.96 1.74
C LEU A 66 9.05 -7.63 2.47
N LEU A 67 8.35 -6.70 1.83
CA LEU A 67 7.96 -5.45 2.47
C LEU A 67 6.57 -5.56 3.11
N ASN A 68 6.48 -5.06 4.35
CA ASN A 68 5.21 -4.87 5.04
C ASN A 68 4.27 -4.05 4.15
N LYS A 69 2.97 -4.40 4.10
CA LYS A 69 1.94 -3.70 3.31
C LYS A 69 1.95 -2.19 3.55
N LYS A 70 2.29 -1.74 4.77
CA LYS A 70 2.41 -0.32 5.11
C LYS A 70 3.51 0.39 4.33
N PHE A 71 4.61 -0.28 4.00
CA PHE A 71 5.80 0.31 3.37
C PHE A 71 5.95 -0.05 1.88
N GLN A 72 4.97 -0.76 1.29
CA GLN A 72 5.01 -1.11 -0.14
C GLN A 72 5.06 0.11 -1.06
N PHE A 73 4.62 1.28 -0.60
CA PHE A 73 4.74 2.52 -1.36
C PHE A 73 6.20 2.95 -1.55
N LEU A 74 7.15 2.54 -0.70
CA LEU A 74 8.57 2.85 -0.88
C LEU A 74 9.15 2.17 -2.13
N LEU A 75 8.55 1.06 -2.59
CA LEU A 75 8.95 0.46 -3.86
C LEU A 75 8.55 1.30 -5.08
N LEU A 76 7.65 2.27 -4.90
CA LEU A 76 7.24 3.22 -5.94
C LEU A 76 8.17 4.44 -6.02
N GLU A 77 9.07 4.63 -5.06
CA GLU A 77 10.04 5.72 -5.12
C GLU A 77 10.87 5.58 -6.39
N PRO A 78 11.06 6.64 -7.21
CA PRO A 78 11.66 6.52 -8.53
C PRO A 78 13.05 5.87 -8.50
N VAL A 79 13.86 6.19 -7.49
CA VAL A 79 15.22 5.64 -7.32
C VAL A 79 15.17 4.15 -7.00
N ILE A 80 14.37 3.77 -6.00
CA ILE A 80 14.19 2.37 -5.58
C ILE A 80 13.59 1.55 -6.73
N PHE A 81 12.56 2.09 -7.38
CA PHE A 81 11.89 1.46 -8.51
C PHE A 81 12.87 1.20 -9.66
N ASN A 82 13.70 2.19 -10.02
CA ASN A 82 14.71 2.00 -11.05
C ASN A 82 15.74 0.93 -10.68
N LEU A 83 16.22 0.93 -9.44
CA LEU A 83 17.16 -0.07 -8.93
C LEU A 83 16.57 -1.49 -8.99
N LEU A 84 15.29 -1.68 -8.69
CA LEU A 84 14.64 -2.99 -8.79
C LEU A 84 14.74 -3.58 -10.20
N PHE A 85 14.67 -2.73 -11.23
CA PHE A 85 14.74 -3.18 -12.61
C PHE A 85 16.16 -3.42 -13.10
N THR A 86 17.17 -2.73 -12.56
CA THR A 86 18.59 -2.92 -12.92
C THR A 86 19.22 -4.15 -12.26
N ILE A 87 18.56 -4.78 -11.28
CA ILE A 87 19.08 -6.01 -10.68
C ILE A 87 19.07 -7.17 -11.68
N ASN A 88 20.28 -7.66 -11.94
CA ASN A 88 20.59 -8.90 -12.63
C ASN A 88 21.19 -9.92 -11.64
N LYS A 89 21.39 -11.17 -12.07
CA LYS A 89 21.95 -12.25 -11.22
C LYS A 89 23.29 -11.86 -10.60
N ASP A 90 24.14 -11.17 -11.35
CA ASP A 90 25.53 -10.91 -10.95
C ASP A 90 25.65 -9.80 -9.89
N ASN A 91 24.73 -8.83 -9.88
CA ASN A 91 24.77 -7.65 -8.99
C ASN A 91 23.69 -7.70 -7.89
N LYS A 92 23.15 -8.88 -7.59
CA LYS A 92 22.00 -9.02 -6.69
C LYS A 92 22.29 -8.48 -5.28
N LYS A 93 23.46 -8.80 -4.70
CA LYS A 93 23.76 -8.47 -3.30
C LYS A 93 24.02 -6.98 -3.07
N SER A 94 24.82 -6.33 -3.93
CA SER A 94 25.13 -4.90 -3.81
C SER A 94 23.90 -4.02 -3.99
N ASN A 95 23.06 -4.32 -5.00
CA ASN A 95 21.84 -3.58 -5.26
C ASN A 95 20.76 -3.81 -4.19
N LEU A 96 20.69 -5.00 -3.58
CA LEU A 96 19.78 -5.21 -2.44
C LEU A 96 20.22 -4.39 -1.22
N ASN A 97 21.52 -4.31 -0.95
CA ASN A 97 22.03 -3.48 0.14
C ASN A 97 21.76 -2.00 -0.09
N SER A 98 21.90 -1.50 -1.33
CA SER A 98 21.58 -0.10 -1.64
C SER A 98 20.09 0.18 -1.49
N ILE A 99 19.22 -0.72 -1.93
CA ILE A 99 17.77 -0.62 -1.71
C ILE A 99 17.45 -0.63 -0.21
N PHE A 100 18.08 -1.51 0.57
CA PHE A 100 17.83 -1.59 2.01
C PHE A 100 18.26 -0.31 2.74
N ASN A 101 19.43 0.24 2.39
CA ASN A 101 19.92 1.50 2.94
C ASN A 101 19.02 2.68 2.57
N LEU A 102 18.55 2.73 1.31
CA LEU A 102 17.59 3.76 0.89
C LEU A 102 16.26 3.63 1.65
N ILE A 103 15.73 2.43 1.81
CA ILE A 103 14.50 2.19 2.59
C ILE A 103 14.70 2.63 4.04
N ASN A 104 15.83 2.28 4.67
CA ASN A 104 16.14 2.70 6.04
C ASN A 104 16.30 4.22 6.19
N PHE A 105 16.71 4.94 5.15
CA PHE A 105 16.76 6.40 5.17
C PHE A 105 15.37 7.04 5.21
N TYR A 106 14.35 6.37 4.66
CA TYR A 106 12.97 6.90 4.59
C TYR A 106 12.09 6.50 5.79
N ILE A 107 12.52 5.54 6.62
CA ILE A 107 11.77 5.04 7.80
C ILE A 107 12.22 5.79 9.04
#